data_AF-A0A952AZ13-F1
#
_entry.id   AF-A0A952AZ13-F1
#
_cell.length_a   1.000
_cell.length_b   1.000
_cell.length_c   1.000
_cell.angle_alpha   90.00
_cell.angle_beta   90.00
_cell.angle_gamma   90.00
#
_symmetry.space_group_name_H-M   'P 1'
#
loop_
_entity.id
_entity.type
_entity.pdbx_description
1 polymer ?
#
loop_
_entity_poly.entity_id
_entity_poly.type
_entity_poly.pdbx_seq_one_letter_code
_entity_poly.pdbx_strand_id
1 'polypeptide(L)'
;MSNRIDFFQSAQTQLALPAASVSIWVDGMLCPALDPVEIVRGDWPEFSRAKLVYNPAAYADSGLTAAEEIDTLFSMGKTVRIRQYFNGIPPGAAAFSFPLFHGQIENIETQLTATGEKVEVVAKDFSVNLKRVSVYGRRMAEEDNSSVFLAGLDTVFNPNGRANANPQPTKVNGKSYAIFCAEPSQGKHWNYAEVIDYLLCEYLTAGQLQMPDIGQLRVLTENQAVRDLDVTGLNLIEALHRCCERIGLRFKFVPLPVPTGPSQAIEFYKAGTGRAVELNCQQTGEQLNISKTNIATLHSRKNFWPITHKYIGQGDFKVAEASFDLIKAWDVSLEDINYDKFSSSTNSDFYQVKDVYRKWCLNEAGDYSDAPYNQGDAFDFSRIFGNGNYARRRRRFRPTLTTDKQGKSLGYFLQVSFNNGLYWWQYLHAFNILLDECGLWLSSDQLDVDTWVAALKGVLKFRITASVISDERLTCIVSDGSVNSTVPVVEHIITLPRQFKYRKVSNQSIFANSSDDALGAADEVDDTDALYEFIRHRAEVSAGTVETVDIQTPFLAFDYRVGDIVSTSPESRDWLACRSDNRSRSRIVRVQMDFEKQCTNLKIVRQRS
;
A
#
# COMPACT_ATOMS: atom_id res chain seq x y z
N MET A 1 -15.95 31.23 19.79
CA MET A 1 -15.41 30.40 20.89
C MET A 1 -13.90 30.54 20.89
N SER A 2 -13.32 31.10 21.95
CA SER A 2 -11.88 31.32 22.08
C SER A 2 -11.24 30.02 22.55
N ASN A 3 -10.53 29.31 21.66
CA ASN A 3 -9.72 28.16 22.00
C ASN A 3 -8.45 28.64 22.71
N ARG A 4 -8.58 29.00 23.98
CA ARG A 4 -7.44 29.24 24.86
C ARG A 4 -6.96 27.89 25.37
N ILE A 5 -5.89 27.37 24.77
CA ILE A 5 -5.15 26.23 25.30
C ILE A 5 -4.20 26.82 26.35
N ASP A 6 -4.54 26.64 27.63
CA ASP A 6 -3.62 26.98 28.71
C ASP A 6 -2.49 25.93 28.72
N PHE A 7 -1.29 26.36 28.32
CA PHE A 7 -0.08 25.54 28.42
C PHE A 7 0.32 25.43 29.89
N PHE A 8 0.00 24.31 30.52
CA PHE A 8 0.62 23.93 31.78
C PHE A 8 2.05 23.43 31.50
N GLN A 9 3.02 24.35 31.50
CA GLN A 9 4.39 23.96 31.83
C GLN A 9 4.47 23.89 33.35
N SER A 10 4.59 22.69 33.92
CA SER A 10 5.05 22.58 35.30
C SER A 10 6.42 23.24 35.38
N ALA A 11 6.56 24.31 36.15
CA ALA A 11 7.86 24.93 36.42
C ALA A 11 8.69 23.96 37.28
N GLN A 12 9.29 22.95 36.65
CA GLN A 12 10.25 22.07 37.29
C GLN A 12 11.56 22.83 37.45
N THR A 13 11.85 23.25 38.67
CA THR A 13 13.11 23.92 39.04
C THR A 13 14.24 22.94 39.35
N GLN A 14 13.96 21.63 39.33
CA GLN A 14 14.93 20.57 39.60
C GLN A 14 15.22 19.77 38.32
N LEU A 15 16.50 19.50 38.06
CA LEU A 15 16.97 18.75 36.89
C LEU A 15 16.69 17.24 36.98
N ALA A 16 16.54 16.71 38.19
CA ALA A 16 16.24 15.31 38.45
C ALA A 16 14.79 15.17 38.96
N LEU A 17 14.08 14.17 38.44
CA LEU A 17 12.78 13.80 38.98
C LEU A 17 13.00 12.99 40.27
N PRO A 18 12.26 13.28 41.35
CA PRO A 18 12.19 12.37 42.48
C PRO A 18 11.67 11.01 42.03
N ALA A 19 12.23 9.91 42.55
CA ALA A 19 11.75 8.55 42.27
C ALA A 19 10.24 8.39 42.52
N ALA A 20 9.69 9.12 43.51
CA ALA A 20 8.28 9.11 43.86
C ALA A 20 7.33 9.82 42.85
N SER A 21 7.84 10.39 41.76
CA SER A 21 7.01 11.16 40.81
C SER A 21 6.31 10.29 39.76
N VAL A 22 6.67 9.01 39.65
CA VAL A 22 6.09 8.06 38.69
C VAL A 22 5.49 6.87 39.42
N SER A 23 4.33 6.43 38.97
CA SER A 23 3.65 5.23 39.46
C SER A 23 3.46 4.23 38.35
N ILE A 24 3.56 2.95 38.71
CA ILE A 24 3.30 1.83 37.82
C ILE A 24 2.05 1.11 38.33
N TRP A 25 1.13 0.84 37.41
CA TRP A 25 -0.09 0.10 37.69
C TRP A 25 -0.12 -1.14 36.81
N VAL A 26 -0.37 -2.30 37.42
CA VAL A 26 -0.55 -3.58 36.73
C VAL A 26 -1.99 -4.05 36.96
N ASP A 27 -2.76 -4.24 35.88
CA ASP A 27 -4.18 -4.60 35.92
C ASP A 27 -5.03 -3.69 36.83
N GLY A 28 -4.70 -2.40 36.84
CA GLY A 28 -5.42 -1.39 37.62
C GLY A 28 -5.06 -1.38 39.11
N MET A 29 -4.08 -2.18 39.55
CA MET A 29 -3.52 -2.13 40.91
C MET A 29 -2.18 -1.40 40.90
N LEU A 30 -1.96 -0.52 41.88
CA LEU A 30 -0.68 0.15 42.08
C LEU A 30 0.38 -0.91 42.42
N CYS A 31 1.49 -0.90 41.70
CA CYS A 31 2.57 -1.86 41.85
C CYS A 31 3.87 -1.15 42.21
N PRO A 32 4.14 -0.93 43.52
CA PRO A 32 5.37 -0.27 43.96
C PRO A 32 6.62 -1.14 43.79
N ALA A 33 6.46 -2.45 43.56
CA ALA A 33 7.56 -3.39 43.34
C ALA A 33 8.22 -3.29 41.96
N LEU A 34 7.72 -2.42 41.08
CA LEU A 34 8.31 -2.18 39.77
C LEU A 34 8.80 -0.73 39.71
N ASP A 35 10.00 -0.55 39.17
CA ASP A 35 10.56 0.75 38.84
C ASP A 35 10.71 0.91 37.32
N PRO A 36 10.42 2.09 36.76
CA PRO A 36 10.65 2.34 35.34
C PRO A 36 12.15 2.48 35.07
N VAL A 37 12.66 1.72 34.11
CA VAL A 37 14.05 1.84 33.61
C VAL A 37 14.06 2.73 32.37
N GLU A 38 13.18 2.43 31.42
CA GLU A 38 13.16 3.09 30.12
C GLU A 38 11.73 3.15 29.57
N ILE A 39 11.36 4.26 28.93
CA ILE A 39 10.21 4.31 28.02
C ILE A 39 10.70 4.74 26.64
N VAL A 40 10.52 3.90 25.63
CA VAL A 40 10.81 4.22 24.24
C VAL A 40 9.49 4.45 23.52
N ARG A 41 9.35 5.61 22.88
CA ARG A 41 8.31 5.92 21.90
C ARG A 41 8.92 5.83 20.51
N GLY A 42 8.43 4.92 19.70
CA GLY A 42 8.83 4.73 18.30
C GLY A 42 7.61 4.72 17.37
N ASP A 43 7.88 4.77 16.07
CA ASP A 43 6.92 4.42 15.03
C ASP A 43 7.19 2.99 14.49
N TRP A 44 6.52 2.64 13.39
CA TRP A 44 6.71 1.36 12.71
C TRP A 44 8.21 1.10 12.42
N PRO A 45 8.72 -0.13 12.63
CA PRO A 45 8.01 -1.36 13.00
C PRO A 45 7.98 -1.68 14.51
N GLU A 46 8.70 -0.91 15.33
CA GLU A 46 8.97 -1.25 16.72
C GLU A 46 7.88 -0.75 17.68
N PHE A 47 7.26 0.40 17.38
CA PHE A 47 6.28 1.09 18.23
C PHE A 47 6.81 1.34 19.66
N SER A 48 5.92 1.73 20.59
CA SER A 48 6.35 2.11 21.93
C SER A 48 6.52 0.89 22.85
N ARG A 49 7.53 0.95 23.71
CA ARG A 49 7.78 -0.03 24.77
C ARG A 49 8.18 0.65 26.07
N ALA A 50 7.95 -0.03 27.18
CA ALA A 50 8.49 0.32 28.49
C ALA A 50 9.27 -0.86 29.05
N LYS A 51 10.43 -0.58 29.62
CA LYS A 51 11.24 -1.53 30.37
C LYS A 51 11.15 -1.17 31.85
N LEU A 52 10.78 -2.15 32.65
CA LEU A 52 10.63 -2.04 34.10
C LEU A 52 11.59 -3.03 34.76
N VAL A 53 12.01 -2.74 35.99
CA VAL A 53 12.80 -3.64 36.81
C VAL A 53 12.06 -3.92 38.11
N TYR A 54 12.11 -5.17 38.56
CA TYR A 54 11.61 -5.54 39.88
C TYR A 54 12.54 -5.01 40.97
N ASN A 55 11.99 -4.26 41.91
CA ASN A 55 12.69 -3.71 43.05
C ASN A 55 12.13 -4.31 44.36
N PRO A 56 12.79 -5.32 44.94
CA PRO A 56 12.32 -5.96 46.17
C PRO A 56 12.33 -5.01 47.38
N ALA A 57 13.20 -3.99 47.38
CA ALA A 57 13.33 -3.07 48.51
C ALA A 57 12.11 -2.16 48.70
N ALA A 58 11.22 -2.06 47.69
CA ALA A 58 9.98 -1.31 47.79
C ALA A 58 8.95 -1.96 48.73
N TYR A 59 9.12 -3.25 49.08
CA TYR A 59 8.31 -3.97 50.07
C TYR A 59 9.15 -4.30 51.30
N ALA A 60 9.12 -3.43 52.31
CA ALA A 60 9.83 -3.66 53.57
C ALA A 60 9.27 -4.85 54.39
N ASP A 61 8.00 -5.20 54.17
CA ASP A 61 7.25 -6.13 55.04
C ASP A 61 6.95 -7.51 54.43
N SER A 62 7.20 -7.72 53.14
CA SER A 62 7.08 -9.05 52.50
C SER A 62 8.47 -9.54 52.14
N GLY A 63 8.86 -10.72 52.61
CA GLY A 63 10.16 -11.32 52.28
C GLY A 63 10.43 -11.37 50.77
N LEU A 64 11.70 -11.55 50.39
CA LEU A 64 12.12 -11.65 48.99
C LEU A 64 11.23 -12.64 48.22
N THR A 65 10.44 -12.11 47.28
CA THR A 65 9.62 -12.90 46.37
C THR A 65 10.54 -13.62 45.40
N ALA A 66 10.41 -14.94 45.29
CA ALA A 66 11.22 -15.74 44.34
C ALA A 66 10.84 -15.38 42.89
N ALA A 67 11.78 -15.45 41.94
CA ALA A 67 11.49 -15.07 40.56
C ALA A 67 10.34 -15.86 39.92
N GLU A 68 10.13 -17.11 40.31
CA GLU A 68 9.01 -17.92 39.82
C GLU A 68 7.64 -17.34 40.25
N GLU A 69 7.58 -16.69 41.41
CA GLU A 69 6.38 -16.00 41.89
C GLU A 69 6.20 -14.66 41.16
N ILE A 70 7.30 -14.00 40.79
CA ILE A 70 7.31 -12.74 40.02
C ILE A 70 6.71 -12.95 38.63
N ASP A 71 7.02 -14.07 37.96
CA ASP A 71 6.43 -14.41 36.66
C ASP A 71 4.90 -14.56 36.74
N THR A 72 4.40 -15.07 37.87
CA THR A 72 2.96 -15.21 38.12
C THR A 72 2.31 -13.84 38.39
N LEU A 73 2.99 -12.99 39.16
CA LEU A 73 2.53 -11.62 39.45
C LEU A 73 2.49 -10.75 38.20
N PHE A 74 3.45 -10.90 37.29
CA PHE A 74 3.62 -10.07 36.10
C PHE A 74 3.41 -10.84 34.79
N SER A 75 2.54 -11.84 34.80
CA SER A 75 2.28 -12.70 33.63
C SER A 75 2.03 -11.92 32.34
N MET A 76 2.47 -12.48 31.21
CA MET A 76 2.25 -11.90 29.89
C MET A 76 0.77 -11.57 29.63
N GLY A 77 0.53 -10.45 28.94
CA GLY A 77 -0.81 -9.95 28.63
C GLY A 77 -1.43 -9.03 29.69
N LYS A 78 -0.89 -9.01 30.92
CA LYS A 78 -1.34 -8.05 31.94
C LYS A 78 -1.12 -6.61 31.49
N THR A 79 -2.08 -5.75 31.80
CA THR A 79 -2.04 -4.35 31.41
C THR A 79 -1.09 -3.55 32.29
N VAL A 80 -0.26 -2.71 31.70
CA VAL A 80 0.69 -1.84 32.39
C VAL A 80 0.37 -0.39 32.09
N ARG A 81 0.26 0.44 33.13
CA ARG A 81 0.11 1.90 33.00
C ARG A 81 1.19 2.59 33.81
N ILE A 82 1.91 3.51 33.15
CA ILE A 82 2.90 4.35 33.80
C ILE A 82 2.36 5.77 33.83
N ARG A 83 2.26 6.36 35.02
CA ARG A 83 1.71 7.71 35.22
C ARG A 83 2.67 8.57 36.01
N GLN A 84 2.86 9.79 35.55
CA GLN A 84 3.51 10.83 36.33
C GLN A 84 2.47 11.56 37.16
N TYR A 85 2.77 11.82 38.44
CA TYR A 85 1.95 12.68 39.29
C TYR A 85 2.62 14.01 39.53
N PHE A 86 1.83 15.07 39.57
CA PHE A 86 2.28 16.41 39.93
C PHE A 86 1.25 17.12 40.80
N ASN A 87 1.75 17.96 41.69
CA ASN A 87 0.92 18.77 42.56
C ASN A 87 0.25 19.88 41.75
N GLY A 88 -1.06 20.03 41.93
CA GLY A 88 -1.83 21.15 41.43
C GLY A 88 -1.39 22.48 42.03
N ILE A 89 -1.64 23.57 41.30
CA ILE A 89 -1.37 24.92 41.77
C ILE A 89 -2.40 25.28 42.87
N PRO A 90 -1.98 25.84 44.02
CA PRO A 90 -2.90 26.35 45.06
C PRO A 90 -3.99 27.27 44.46
N PRO A 91 -5.21 27.31 45.03
CA PRO A 91 -5.58 26.89 46.38
C PRO A 91 -6.08 25.44 46.53
N GLY A 92 -6.16 24.66 45.45
CA GLY A 92 -6.58 23.26 45.50
C GLY A 92 -5.37 22.33 45.49
N ALA A 93 -5.12 21.61 46.59
CA ALA A 93 -4.17 20.50 46.64
C ALA A 93 -4.69 19.28 45.85
N ALA A 94 -4.95 19.46 44.55
CA ALA A 94 -5.34 18.38 43.65
C ALA A 94 -4.07 17.73 43.09
N ALA A 95 -3.93 16.41 43.21
CA ALA A 95 -2.92 15.68 42.48
C ALA A 95 -3.43 15.44 41.05
N PHE A 96 -2.68 15.90 40.06
CA PHE A 96 -2.95 15.60 38.67
C PHE A 96 -2.05 14.46 38.21
N SER A 97 -2.57 13.63 37.30
CA SER A 97 -1.81 12.53 36.71
C SER A 97 -1.71 12.69 35.21
N PHE A 98 -0.52 12.48 34.67
CA PHE A 98 -0.26 12.45 33.23
C PHE A 98 0.19 11.05 32.81
N PRO A 99 -0.51 10.39 31.87
CA PRO A 99 -0.12 9.04 31.46
C PRO A 99 1.11 9.10 30.54
N LEU A 100 2.18 8.44 30.95
CA LEU A 100 3.43 8.36 30.18
C LEU A 100 3.44 7.21 29.19
N PHE A 101 2.89 6.07 29.61
CA PHE A 101 2.83 4.83 28.84
C PHE A 101 1.60 4.01 29.22
N HIS A 102 1.08 3.27 28.24
CA HIS A 102 0.06 2.26 28.42
C HIS A 102 0.38 1.09 27.50
N GLY A 103 0.31 -0.13 28.01
CA GLY A 103 0.59 -1.30 27.21
C GLY A 103 0.23 -2.60 27.91
N GLN A 104 0.80 -3.70 27.42
CA GLN A 104 0.72 -5.02 28.02
C GLN A 104 2.12 -5.61 28.19
N ILE A 105 2.29 -6.42 29.22
CA ILE A 105 3.52 -7.18 29.44
C ILE A 105 3.68 -8.17 28.29
N GLU A 106 4.80 -8.08 27.58
CA GLU A 106 5.12 -8.94 26.44
C GLU A 106 6.24 -9.91 26.76
N ASN A 107 7.21 -9.49 27.58
CA ASN A 107 8.34 -10.32 27.95
C ASN A 107 8.72 -10.11 29.42
N ILE A 108 9.24 -11.16 30.05
CA ILE A 108 9.88 -11.11 31.36
C ILE A 108 11.25 -11.76 31.20
N GLU A 109 12.30 -11.06 31.57
CA GLU A 109 13.68 -11.52 31.47
C GLU A 109 14.28 -11.60 32.87
N THR A 110 14.70 -12.79 33.26
CA THR A 110 15.35 -13.04 34.55
C THR A 110 16.84 -13.31 34.33
N GLN A 111 17.69 -12.53 35.00
CA GLN A 111 19.14 -12.65 34.93
C GLN A 111 19.71 -12.87 36.33
N LEU A 112 20.43 -13.98 36.52
CA LEU A 112 21.18 -14.24 37.73
C LEU A 112 22.55 -13.55 37.64
N THR A 113 22.80 -12.58 38.51
CA THR A 113 24.08 -11.84 38.58
C THR A 113 24.82 -12.16 39.88
N ALA A 114 26.10 -11.81 39.96
CA ALA A 114 26.88 -11.96 41.20
C ALA A 114 26.30 -11.16 42.38
N THR A 115 25.53 -10.11 42.10
CA THR A 115 24.88 -9.24 43.10
C THR A 115 23.44 -9.67 43.45
N GLY A 116 22.95 -10.74 42.84
CA GLY A 116 21.59 -11.25 43.05
C GLY A 116 20.83 -11.45 41.74
N GLU A 117 19.55 -11.74 41.88
CA GLU A 117 18.63 -11.94 40.76
C GLU A 117 18.05 -10.61 40.29
N LYS A 118 18.06 -10.38 38.97
CA LYS A 118 17.46 -9.20 38.33
C LYS A 118 16.32 -9.67 37.44
N VAL A 119 15.11 -9.22 37.73
CA VAL A 119 13.94 -9.46 36.88
C VAL A 119 13.56 -8.18 36.15
N GLU A 120 13.54 -8.25 34.82
CA GLU A 120 13.16 -7.15 33.93
C GLU A 120 11.84 -7.47 33.22
N VAL A 121 10.89 -6.55 33.29
CA VAL A 121 9.57 -6.69 32.65
C VAL A 121 9.51 -5.73 31.47
N VAL A 122 9.24 -6.25 30.27
CA VAL A 122 9.08 -5.47 29.05
C VAL A 122 7.61 -5.41 28.68
N ALA A 123 7.04 -4.21 28.68
CA ALA A 123 5.70 -3.94 28.21
C ALA A 123 5.74 -3.23 26.84
N LYS A 124 4.78 -3.52 25.96
CA LYS A 124 4.60 -2.86 24.66
C LYS A 124 3.21 -2.25 24.54
N ASP A 125 3.10 -1.18 23.75
CA ASP A 125 1.81 -0.52 23.51
C ASP A 125 0.82 -1.43 22.75
N PHE A 126 -0.35 -0.90 22.38
CA PHE A 126 -1.42 -1.66 21.73
C PHE A 126 -1.01 -2.33 20.41
N SER A 127 0.14 -1.99 19.84
CA SER A 127 0.69 -2.64 18.63
C SER A 127 0.82 -4.16 18.76
N VAL A 128 1.10 -4.71 19.94
CA VAL A 128 1.19 -6.17 20.13
C VAL A 128 -0.15 -6.88 19.91
N ASN A 129 -1.25 -6.24 20.28
CA ASN A 129 -2.58 -6.79 20.05
C ASN A 129 -2.89 -6.82 18.56
N LEU A 130 -2.57 -5.75 17.82
CA LEU A 130 -2.76 -5.72 16.38
C LEU A 130 -1.88 -6.74 15.64
N LYS A 131 -0.67 -7.03 16.13
CA LYS A 131 0.22 -8.06 15.57
C LYS A 131 -0.34 -9.47 15.68
N ARG A 132 -1.22 -9.74 16.66
CA ARG A 132 -1.84 -11.04 16.89
C ARG A 132 -3.14 -11.27 16.10
N VAL A 133 -3.65 -10.24 15.42
CA VAL A 133 -4.88 -10.32 14.64
C VAL A 133 -4.56 -10.47 13.16
N SER A 134 -4.88 -11.61 12.57
CA SER A 134 -4.75 -11.84 11.13
C SER A 134 -5.95 -11.30 10.36
N VAL A 135 -5.70 -10.65 9.23
CA VAL A 135 -6.72 -10.12 8.32
C VAL A 135 -7.06 -11.20 7.28
N TYR A 136 -8.29 -11.69 7.33
CA TYR A 136 -8.81 -12.69 6.40
C TYR A 136 -10.34 -12.56 6.32
N GLY A 137 -10.92 -12.94 5.18
CA GLY A 137 -12.36 -12.86 5.00
C GLY A 137 -12.84 -11.46 4.64
N ARG A 138 -14.15 -11.36 4.40
CA ARG A 138 -14.80 -10.07 4.20
C ARG A 138 -16.24 -10.07 4.68
N ARG A 139 -16.68 -8.94 5.23
CA ARG A 139 -18.09 -8.70 5.52
C ARG A 139 -18.80 -8.19 4.27
N MET A 140 -19.88 -8.86 3.87
CA MET A 140 -20.69 -8.47 2.72
C MET A 140 -22.09 -8.05 3.15
N ALA A 141 -22.66 -7.07 2.45
CA ALA A 141 -24.07 -6.71 2.60
C ALA A 141 -24.97 -7.77 1.96
N GLU A 142 -26.08 -8.10 2.62
CA GLU A 142 -27.17 -8.87 2.03
C GLU A 142 -28.30 -7.94 1.54
N GLU A 143 -29.23 -8.47 0.72
CA GLU A 143 -30.33 -7.68 0.14
C GLU A 143 -31.29 -7.09 1.20
N ASP A 144 -31.37 -7.72 2.37
CA ASP A 144 -32.25 -7.32 3.48
C ASP A 144 -31.62 -6.29 4.43
N ASN A 145 -30.52 -5.64 4.02
CA ASN A 145 -29.66 -4.79 4.85
C ASN A 145 -28.97 -5.51 6.02
N SER A 146 -29.04 -6.84 6.10
CA SER A 146 -28.19 -7.60 7.00
C SER A 146 -26.76 -7.71 6.43
N SER A 147 -25.87 -8.34 7.19
CA SER A 147 -24.50 -8.58 6.72
C SER A 147 -23.97 -9.90 7.22
N VAL A 148 -23.21 -10.57 6.37
CA VAL A 148 -22.55 -11.84 6.68
C VAL A 148 -21.04 -11.69 6.56
N PHE A 149 -20.30 -12.28 7.49
CA PHE A 149 -18.85 -12.34 7.42
C PHE A 149 -18.42 -13.66 6.78
N LEU A 150 -17.72 -13.58 5.64
CA LEU A 150 -17.24 -14.73 4.90
C LEU A 150 -15.73 -14.89 5.10
N ALA A 151 -15.35 -15.76 6.04
CA ALA A 151 -13.95 -16.00 6.42
C ALA A 151 -13.06 -16.55 5.29
N GLY A 152 -13.64 -17.27 4.32
CA GLY A 152 -12.90 -17.92 3.23
C GLY A 152 -12.59 -17.04 2.01
N LEU A 153 -12.93 -15.75 2.04
CA LEU A 153 -12.71 -14.83 0.92
C LEU A 153 -11.50 -13.92 1.14
N ASP A 154 -10.80 -13.59 0.05
CA ASP A 154 -9.67 -12.65 0.11
C ASP A 154 -10.15 -11.23 0.48
N THR A 155 -9.38 -10.55 1.31
CA THR A 155 -9.61 -9.16 1.72
C THR A 155 -8.90 -8.21 0.74
N VAL A 156 -9.41 -8.14 -0.50
CA VAL A 156 -8.87 -7.28 -1.57
C VAL A 156 -9.79 -6.10 -1.84
N PHE A 157 -9.29 -4.89 -1.63
CA PHE A 157 -10.01 -3.65 -1.89
C PHE A 157 -9.77 -3.16 -3.32
N ASN A 158 -10.86 -2.90 -4.04
CA ASN A 158 -10.87 -2.51 -5.44
C ASN A 158 -10.04 -3.43 -6.37
N PRO A 159 -10.27 -4.75 -6.36
CA PRO A 159 -9.46 -5.71 -7.11
C PRO A 159 -9.50 -5.40 -8.60
N ASN A 160 -8.34 -5.42 -9.27
CA ASN A 160 -8.20 -5.04 -10.67
C ASN A 160 -8.67 -3.62 -11.02
N GLY A 161 -8.80 -2.74 -10.02
CA GLY A 161 -9.37 -1.41 -10.18
C GLY A 161 -10.90 -1.39 -10.23
N ARG A 162 -11.59 -2.49 -9.93
CA ARG A 162 -13.06 -2.54 -9.93
C ARG A 162 -13.61 -2.20 -8.56
N ALA A 163 -14.65 -1.37 -8.52
CA ALA A 163 -15.39 -1.07 -7.30
C ALA A 163 -15.93 -2.35 -6.64
N ASN A 164 -15.79 -2.45 -5.31
CA ASN A 164 -16.37 -3.57 -4.53
C ASN A 164 -16.77 -3.18 -3.10
N ALA A 165 -16.88 -1.88 -2.80
CA ALA A 165 -17.46 -1.40 -1.53
C ALA A 165 -18.97 -1.26 -1.67
N ASN A 166 -19.72 -1.54 -0.62
CA ASN A 166 -21.14 -1.24 -0.55
C ASN A 166 -21.33 0.29 -0.62
N PRO A 167 -22.25 0.82 -1.44
CA PRO A 167 -22.45 2.27 -1.57
C PRO A 167 -22.78 2.96 -0.24
N GLN A 168 -23.55 2.29 0.61
CA GLN A 168 -23.96 2.77 1.92
C GLN A 168 -23.22 2.05 3.06
N PRO A 169 -22.86 2.77 4.14
CA PRO A 169 -22.30 2.12 5.32
C PRO A 169 -23.36 1.25 6.01
N THR A 170 -22.91 0.16 6.63
CA THR A 170 -23.78 -0.79 7.33
C THR A 170 -23.47 -0.77 8.82
N LYS A 171 -24.50 -0.88 9.66
CA LYS A 171 -24.33 -0.90 11.12
C LYS A 171 -24.07 -2.33 11.60
N VAL A 172 -22.88 -2.58 12.14
CA VAL A 172 -22.44 -3.88 12.65
C VAL A 172 -21.94 -3.69 14.08
N ASN A 173 -22.49 -4.44 15.03
CA ASN A 173 -22.11 -4.36 16.45
C ASN A 173 -22.10 -2.92 17.02
N GLY A 174 -23.06 -2.09 16.58
CA GLY A 174 -23.20 -0.70 17.02
C GLY A 174 -22.29 0.30 16.30
N LYS A 175 -21.35 -0.13 15.46
CA LYS A 175 -20.50 0.73 14.63
C LYS A 175 -21.05 0.81 13.21
N SER A 176 -20.91 1.93 12.53
CA SER A 176 -21.34 2.13 11.14
C SER A 176 -20.13 2.38 10.26
N TYR A 177 -19.82 1.47 9.34
CA TYR A 177 -18.65 1.55 8.46
C TYR A 177 -18.98 0.94 7.08
N ALA A 178 -18.15 1.23 6.08
CA ALA A 178 -18.30 0.65 4.74
C ALA A 178 -17.95 -0.84 4.78
N ILE A 179 -18.71 -1.69 4.08
CA ILE A 179 -18.46 -3.13 3.95
C ILE A 179 -18.38 -3.53 2.48
N PHE A 180 -18.10 -4.78 2.15
CA PHE A 180 -18.02 -5.23 0.77
C PHE A 180 -19.41 -5.37 0.14
N CYS A 181 -19.51 -5.05 -1.16
CA CYS A 181 -20.73 -5.27 -1.93
C CYS A 181 -20.80 -6.74 -2.39
N ALA A 182 -21.99 -7.35 -2.35
CA ALA A 182 -22.21 -8.70 -2.86
C ALA A 182 -22.12 -8.74 -4.40
N GLU A 183 -22.66 -7.72 -5.08
CA GLU A 183 -22.65 -7.61 -6.54
C GLU A 183 -21.67 -6.51 -7.01
N PRO A 184 -20.57 -6.85 -7.70
CA PRO A 184 -19.56 -5.86 -8.10
C PRO A 184 -20.08 -4.74 -9.00
N SER A 185 -21.15 -4.98 -9.76
CA SER A 185 -21.79 -3.99 -10.66
C SER A 185 -22.42 -2.82 -9.89
N GLN A 186 -22.79 -3.03 -8.61
CA GLN A 186 -23.41 -2.02 -7.74
C GLN A 186 -22.41 -1.39 -6.77
N GLY A 187 -21.16 -1.85 -6.76
CA GLY A 187 -20.16 -1.38 -5.83
C GLY A 187 -19.71 0.06 -6.10
N LYS A 188 -19.28 0.76 -5.05
CA LYS A 188 -18.45 1.97 -5.17
C LYS A 188 -16.97 1.63 -4.92
N HIS A 189 -16.08 2.53 -5.33
CA HIS A 189 -14.66 2.39 -5.00
C HIS A 189 -14.40 2.68 -3.52
N TRP A 190 -13.59 1.84 -2.89
CA TRP A 190 -13.00 2.15 -1.58
C TRP A 190 -12.06 3.36 -1.66
N ASN A 191 -12.10 4.21 -0.65
CA ASN A 191 -11.02 5.17 -0.35
C ASN A 191 -10.21 4.71 0.89
N TYR A 192 -9.00 5.25 1.07
CA TYR A 192 -8.12 4.80 2.15
C TYR A 192 -8.70 5.03 3.55
N ALA A 193 -9.52 6.06 3.74
CA ALA A 193 -10.20 6.31 5.01
C ALA A 193 -11.19 5.18 5.33
N GLU A 194 -11.99 4.76 4.34
CA GLU A 194 -12.93 3.64 4.48
C GLU A 194 -12.22 2.31 4.69
N VAL A 195 -11.05 2.09 4.06
CA VAL A 195 -10.26 0.88 4.30
C VAL A 195 -9.70 0.85 5.73
N ILE A 196 -9.11 1.95 6.21
CA ILE A 196 -8.60 2.03 7.58
C ILE A 196 -9.74 1.82 8.58
N ASP A 197 -10.88 2.48 8.37
CA ASP A 197 -12.07 2.34 9.21
C ASP A 197 -12.63 0.91 9.21
N TYR A 198 -12.71 0.26 8.05
CA TYR A 198 -13.10 -1.15 7.94
C TYR A 198 -12.14 -2.06 8.71
N LEU A 199 -10.83 -1.90 8.52
CA LEU A 199 -9.82 -2.73 9.18
C LEU A 199 -9.90 -2.59 10.71
N LEU A 200 -10.08 -1.37 11.21
CA LEU A 200 -10.21 -1.13 12.64
C LEU A 200 -11.58 -1.57 13.19
N CYS A 201 -12.67 -1.39 12.46
CA CYS A 201 -14.01 -1.72 12.93
C CYS A 201 -14.31 -3.22 12.90
N GLU A 202 -13.88 -3.92 11.86
CA GLU A 202 -14.15 -5.35 11.67
C GLU A 202 -13.28 -6.22 12.59
N TYR A 203 -11.99 -5.89 12.70
CA TYR A 203 -11.01 -6.75 13.36
C TYR A 203 -10.69 -6.35 14.81
N LEU A 204 -11.16 -5.19 15.30
CA LEU A 204 -11.00 -4.79 16.70
C LEU A 204 -12.30 -4.78 17.48
N THR A 205 -12.23 -5.35 18.67
CA THR A 205 -13.35 -5.35 19.63
C THR A 205 -13.65 -3.90 20.04
N ALA A 206 -14.94 -3.56 20.06
CA ALA A 206 -15.40 -2.23 20.44
C ALA A 206 -14.89 -1.85 21.85
N GLY A 207 -14.40 -0.62 22.00
CA GLY A 207 -13.96 -0.07 23.27
C GLY A 207 -12.52 -0.40 23.70
N GLN A 208 -11.77 -1.22 22.95
CA GLN A 208 -10.37 -1.52 23.30
C GLN A 208 -9.40 -0.39 22.94
N LEU A 209 -9.70 0.37 21.90
CA LEU A 209 -8.84 1.41 21.34
C LEU A 209 -9.70 2.59 20.86
N GLN A 210 -9.31 3.82 21.20
CA GLN A 210 -9.93 5.00 20.60
C GLN A 210 -9.43 5.13 19.16
N MET A 211 -10.38 5.20 18.24
CA MET A 211 -10.13 5.34 16.82
C MET A 211 -10.54 6.76 16.38
N PRO A 212 -9.86 7.36 15.40
CA PRO A 212 -10.36 8.59 14.78
C PRO A 212 -11.71 8.34 14.10
N ASP A 213 -12.53 9.37 14.00
CA ASP A 213 -13.76 9.26 13.21
C ASP A 213 -13.45 9.21 11.70
N ILE A 214 -14.37 8.66 10.92
CA ILE A 214 -14.22 8.55 9.47
C ILE A 214 -14.03 9.92 8.78
N GLY A 215 -14.57 11.00 9.34
CA GLY A 215 -14.38 12.35 8.84
C GLY A 215 -12.93 12.81 9.00
N GLN A 216 -12.33 12.62 10.17
CA GLN A 216 -10.91 12.85 10.42
C GLN A 216 -10.03 12.03 9.48
N LEU A 217 -10.35 10.75 9.30
CA LEU A 217 -9.62 9.89 8.36
C LEU A 217 -9.71 10.44 6.93
N ARG A 218 -10.90 10.85 6.45
CA ARG A 218 -11.06 11.42 5.09
C ARG A 218 -10.24 12.68 4.88
N VAL A 219 -10.15 13.55 5.89
CA VAL A 219 -9.29 14.76 5.82
C VAL A 219 -7.81 14.37 5.74
N LEU A 220 -7.37 13.42 6.57
CA LEU A 220 -5.98 12.96 6.58
C LEU A 220 -5.59 12.24 5.28
N THR A 221 -6.46 11.40 4.75
CA THR A 221 -6.21 10.63 3.52
C THR A 221 -6.56 11.41 2.25
N GLU A 222 -7.01 12.68 2.38
CA GLU A 222 -7.52 13.50 1.26
C GLU A 222 -8.58 12.77 0.41
N ASN A 223 -9.32 11.85 1.03
CA ASN A 223 -10.28 10.96 0.39
C ASN A 223 -9.72 10.21 -0.85
N GLN A 224 -8.42 9.94 -0.89
CA GLN A 224 -7.77 9.26 -2.01
C GLN A 224 -8.35 7.84 -2.21
N ALA A 225 -8.63 7.51 -3.47
CA ALA A 225 -9.16 6.21 -3.86
C ALA A 225 -8.09 5.11 -3.74
N VAL A 226 -8.50 3.92 -3.32
CA VAL A 226 -7.64 2.75 -3.23
C VAL A 226 -7.54 2.07 -4.61
N ARG A 227 -6.35 1.61 -4.99
CA ARG A 227 -6.12 0.87 -6.24
C ARG A 227 -5.56 -0.51 -5.92
N ASP A 228 -6.37 -1.56 -6.13
CA ASP A 228 -6.03 -2.98 -5.94
C ASP A 228 -5.11 -3.22 -4.73
N LEU A 229 -5.69 -3.08 -3.54
CA LEU A 229 -5.00 -3.24 -2.27
C LEU A 229 -5.39 -4.58 -1.66
N ASP A 230 -4.45 -5.52 -1.73
CA ASP A 230 -4.54 -6.82 -1.08
C ASP A 230 -3.85 -6.79 0.28
N VAL A 231 -4.61 -7.09 1.33
CA VAL A 231 -4.13 -7.22 2.71
C VAL A 231 -4.38 -8.62 3.28
N THR A 232 -4.76 -9.57 2.44
CA THR A 232 -5.10 -10.94 2.84
C THR A 232 -3.90 -11.61 3.50
N GLY A 233 -4.13 -12.23 4.65
CA GLY A 233 -3.11 -12.98 5.40
C GLY A 233 -2.11 -12.12 6.18
N LEU A 234 -2.12 -10.79 6.04
CA LEU A 234 -1.31 -9.90 6.86
C LEU A 234 -1.85 -9.85 8.29
N ASN A 235 -1.01 -9.53 9.26
CA ASN A 235 -1.54 -9.08 10.54
C ASN A 235 -2.11 -7.65 10.41
N LEU A 236 -3.01 -7.27 11.32
CA LEU A 236 -3.75 -6.02 11.24
C LEU A 236 -2.83 -4.79 11.24
N ILE A 237 -1.71 -4.85 11.95
CA ILE A 237 -0.75 -3.74 11.97
C ILE A 237 0.00 -3.58 10.64
N GLU A 238 0.34 -4.69 9.98
CA GLU A 238 0.94 -4.71 8.64
C GLU A 238 -0.07 -4.27 7.59
N ALA A 239 -1.32 -4.68 7.71
CA ALA A 239 -2.40 -4.23 6.83
C ALA A 239 -2.58 -2.71 6.92
N LEU A 240 -2.67 -2.15 8.14
CA LEU A 240 -2.73 -0.71 8.35
C LEU A 240 -1.48 0.00 7.84
N HIS A 241 -0.28 -0.54 8.11
CA HIS A 241 0.97 0.03 7.60
C HIS A 241 0.98 0.05 6.06
N ARG A 242 0.59 -1.04 5.40
CA ARG A 242 0.49 -1.14 3.94
C ARG A 242 -0.50 -0.12 3.38
N CYS A 243 -1.61 0.16 4.09
CA CYS A 243 -2.53 1.23 3.71
C CYS A 243 -1.86 2.61 3.83
N CYS A 244 -1.26 2.90 4.99
CA CYS A 244 -0.69 4.20 5.31
C CYS A 244 0.53 4.54 4.44
N GLU A 245 1.42 3.58 4.18
CA GLU A 245 2.62 3.74 3.34
C GLU A 245 2.27 4.28 1.95
N ARG A 246 1.16 3.80 1.37
CA ARG A 246 0.68 4.17 0.02
C ARG A 246 0.35 5.65 -0.11
N ILE A 247 -0.09 6.27 0.98
CA ILE A 247 -0.58 7.65 1.04
C ILE A 247 0.26 8.53 1.97
N GLY A 248 1.46 8.07 2.35
CA GLY A 248 2.42 8.87 3.11
C GLY A 248 1.97 9.14 4.55
N LEU A 249 1.00 8.37 5.04
CA LEU A 249 0.57 8.40 6.43
C LEU A 249 1.46 7.51 7.29
N ARG A 250 1.49 7.83 8.57
CA ARG A 250 2.02 6.99 9.64
C ARG A 250 1.01 6.94 10.76
N PHE A 251 1.19 6.01 11.69
CA PHE A 251 0.39 5.96 12.90
C PHE A 251 1.23 5.56 14.11
N LYS A 252 0.74 5.91 15.29
CA LYS A 252 1.32 5.58 16.59
C LYS A 252 0.20 5.37 17.61
N PHE A 253 0.55 4.77 18.74
CA PHE A 253 -0.37 4.62 19.86
C PHE A 253 -0.05 5.64 20.94
N VAL A 254 -1.08 6.34 21.42
CA VAL A 254 -0.94 7.36 22.46
C VAL A 254 -1.80 7.00 23.66
N PRO A 255 -1.28 7.11 24.89
CA PRO A 255 -2.11 6.92 26.08
C PRO A 255 -3.06 8.11 26.26
N LEU A 256 -4.29 7.84 26.69
CA LEU A 256 -5.30 8.87 26.88
C LEU A 256 -5.34 9.34 28.34
N PRO A 257 -5.48 10.66 28.59
CA PRO A 257 -5.55 11.20 29.95
C PRO A 257 -6.91 10.95 30.63
N VAL A 258 -7.97 10.67 29.85
CA VAL A 258 -9.33 10.56 30.35
C VAL A 258 -9.57 9.16 30.95
N PRO A 259 -10.19 9.04 32.14
CA PRO A 259 -10.44 7.74 32.77
C PRO A 259 -11.61 6.97 32.14
N THR A 260 -12.48 7.62 31.36
CA THR A 260 -13.64 7.01 30.72
C THR A 260 -13.34 6.59 29.29
N GLY A 261 -13.61 5.32 28.98
CA GLY A 261 -13.42 4.75 27.65
C GLY A 261 -12.10 3.98 27.49
N PRO A 262 -11.67 3.70 26.24
CA PRO A 262 -10.37 3.10 25.97
C PRO A 262 -9.26 3.98 26.55
N SER A 263 -8.21 3.33 27.04
CA SER A 263 -7.07 3.99 27.69
C SER A 263 -5.94 4.36 26.72
N GLN A 264 -6.09 4.00 25.46
CA GLN A 264 -5.18 4.33 24.36
C GLN A 264 -5.96 4.76 23.13
N ALA A 265 -5.34 5.58 22.29
CA ALA A 265 -5.81 5.91 20.95
C ALA A 265 -4.77 5.51 19.90
N ILE A 266 -5.23 5.20 18.69
CA ILE A 266 -4.41 5.20 17.49
C ILE A 266 -4.48 6.59 16.85
N GLU A 267 -3.31 7.21 16.63
CA GLU A 267 -3.19 8.54 16.03
C GLU A 267 -2.51 8.40 14.67
N PHE A 268 -3.21 8.79 13.60
CA PHE A 268 -2.67 8.87 12.24
C PHE A 268 -2.13 10.26 11.96
N TYR A 269 -0.99 10.36 11.28
CA TYR A 269 -0.35 11.64 10.97
C TYR A 269 0.42 11.59 9.64
N LYS A 270 0.56 12.75 9.00
CA LYS A 270 1.45 12.93 7.83
C LYS A 270 2.87 13.21 8.28
N ALA A 271 3.84 12.70 7.53
CA ALA A 271 5.22 13.12 7.73
C ALA A 271 5.36 14.64 7.55
N GLY A 272 6.03 15.32 8.47
CA GLY A 272 6.33 16.75 8.33
C GLY A 272 5.21 17.73 8.69
N THR A 273 4.08 17.25 9.23
CA THR A 273 2.98 18.09 9.76
C THR A 273 2.87 18.06 11.29
N GLY A 274 3.92 17.61 11.97
CA GLY A 274 3.94 17.53 13.44
C GLY A 274 4.03 18.89 14.11
N ARG A 275 3.85 18.89 15.44
CA ARG A 275 4.05 20.06 16.28
C ARG A 275 5.52 20.49 16.21
N ALA A 276 5.78 21.79 16.12
CA ALA A 276 7.13 22.34 16.23
C ALA A 276 7.61 22.29 17.69
N VAL A 277 8.83 21.80 17.91
CA VAL A 277 9.52 21.78 19.20
C VAL A 277 10.91 22.38 19.04
N GLU A 278 11.37 23.10 20.07
CA GLU A 278 12.67 23.74 20.04
C GLU A 278 13.72 22.90 20.76
N LEU A 279 14.84 22.64 20.07
CA LEU A 279 16.05 22.09 20.69
C LEU A 279 17.16 23.13 20.59
N ASN A 280 17.59 23.62 21.74
CA ASN A 280 18.49 24.75 21.89
C ASN A 280 19.81 24.30 22.54
N CYS A 281 20.91 24.82 21.99
CA CYS A 281 22.27 24.67 22.50
C CYS A 281 22.87 26.06 22.69
N GLN A 282 23.25 26.37 23.92
CA GLN A 282 23.86 27.65 24.26
C GLN A 282 25.21 27.86 23.56
N GLN A 283 25.63 29.12 23.34
CA GLN A 283 26.91 29.43 22.72
C GLN A 283 28.09 29.11 23.64
N THR A 284 29.23 28.78 23.04
CA THR A 284 30.46 28.51 23.77
C THR A 284 30.95 29.77 24.48
N GLY A 285 31.27 29.66 25.78
CA GLY A 285 31.79 30.77 26.60
C GLY A 285 30.74 31.53 27.41
N GLU A 286 29.44 31.30 27.15
CA GLU A 286 28.36 31.86 27.96
C GLU A 286 28.17 31.08 29.28
N GLN A 287 27.67 31.74 30.33
CA GLN A 287 27.32 31.07 31.58
C GLN A 287 26.10 30.16 31.39
N LEU A 288 26.24 28.88 31.72
CA LEU A 288 25.19 27.86 31.55
C LEU A 288 23.83 28.32 32.10
N ASN A 289 22.84 28.40 31.23
CA ASN A 289 21.46 28.71 31.58
C ASN A 289 20.52 27.62 31.05
N ILE A 290 19.88 26.91 31.97
CA ILE A 290 18.96 25.80 31.68
C ILE A 290 17.71 26.23 30.89
N SER A 291 17.36 27.52 30.88
CA SER A 291 16.28 28.02 30.02
C SER A 291 16.72 28.27 28.57
N LYS A 292 18.04 28.33 28.32
CA LYS A 292 18.64 28.56 27.00
C LYS A 292 19.22 27.29 26.36
N THR A 293 19.36 26.20 27.12
CA THR A 293 19.89 24.93 26.62
C THR A 293 19.05 23.75 27.08
N ASN A 294 18.63 22.91 26.15
CA ASN A 294 17.99 21.62 26.44
C ASN A 294 18.68 20.46 25.70
N ILE A 295 19.84 20.72 25.09
CA ILE A 295 20.76 19.73 24.54
C ILE A 295 21.94 19.58 25.51
N ALA A 296 22.19 18.36 25.98
CA ALA A 296 23.35 18.00 26.79
C ALA A 296 24.45 17.35 25.94
N THR A 297 24.07 16.42 25.05
CA THR A 297 24.99 15.81 24.08
C THR A 297 24.36 15.77 22.70
N LEU A 298 25.17 15.89 21.66
CA LEU A 298 24.74 15.78 20.26
C LEU A 298 25.76 14.95 19.49
N HIS A 299 25.29 13.89 18.83
CA HIS A 299 26.06 13.12 17.87
C HIS A 299 25.36 13.18 16.53
N SER A 300 26.05 13.65 15.48
CA SER A 300 25.49 13.74 14.13
C SER A 300 26.27 12.86 13.17
N ARG A 301 25.53 12.11 12.35
CA ARG A 301 26.04 11.36 11.21
C ARG A 301 25.41 11.90 9.94
N LYS A 302 26.25 12.50 9.08
CA LYS A 302 25.87 13.05 7.78
C LYS A 302 26.25 12.09 6.65
N ASN A 303 25.34 11.91 5.70
CA ASN A 303 25.62 11.20 4.46
C ASN A 303 26.02 12.23 3.39
N PHE A 304 27.34 12.47 3.25
CA PHE A 304 27.89 13.52 2.37
C PHE A 304 27.75 13.24 0.87
N TRP A 305 27.49 12.00 0.49
CA TRP A 305 27.23 11.60 -0.89
C TRP A 305 25.75 11.26 -1.01
N PRO A 306 24.87 12.23 -1.35
CA PRO A 306 23.46 11.93 -1.52
C PRO A 306 23.33 11.01 -2.72
N ILE A 307 23.15 9.71 -2.49
CA ILE A 307 22.81 8.76 -3.54
C ILE A 307 21.53 9.26 -4.20
N THR A 308 21.52 9.37 -5.52
CA THR A 308 20.29 9.66 -6.25
C THR A 308 19.52 8.36 -6.42
N HIS A 309 18.29 8.32 -5.95
CA HIS A 309 17.40 7.19 -6.16
C HIS A 309 16.54 7.44 -7.40
N LYS A 310 16.63 6.52 -8.35
CA LYS A 310 15.83 6.50 -9.56
C LYS A 310 14.77 5.40 -9.44
N TYR A 311 13.51 5.80 -9.35
CA TYR A 311 12.38 4.90 -9.23
C TYR A 311 11.79 4.64 -10.62
N ILE A 312 11.74 3.38 -11.01
CA ILE A 312 11.19 2.91 -12.28
C ILE A 312 9.90 2.16 -11.97
N GLY A 313 8.76 2.82 -12.17
CA GLY A 313 7.44 2.20 -12.01
C GLY A 313 7.06 1.44 -13.27
N GLN A 314 6.60 0.20 -13.12
CA GLN A 314 6.14 -0.64 -14.23
C GLN A 314 4.73 -1.18 -13.94
N GLY A 315 3.74 -0.67 -14.66
CA GLY A 315 2.39 -1.24 -14.71
C GLY A 315 2.31 -2.51 -15.56
N ASP A 316 1.09 -2.82 -16.01
CA ASP A 316 0.83 -3.96 -16.89
C ASP A 316 1.37 -3.72 -18.30
N PHE A 317 1.41 -4.77 -19.10
CA PHE A 317 1.65 -4.63 -20.53
C PHE A 317 0.52 -3.82 -21.18
N LYS A 318 0.88 -2.95 -22.12
CA LYS A 318 -0.09 -2.18 -22.89
C LYS A 318 -0.93 -3.12 -23.75
N VAL A 319 -2.24 -2.96 -23.73
CA VAL A 319 -3.18 -3.72 -24.55
C VAL A 319 -3.82 -2.78 -25.57
N ALA A 320 -3.86 -3.20 -26.83
CA ALA A 320 -4.51 -2.44 -27.88
C ALA A 320 -5.53 -3.32 -28.59
N GLU A 321 -6.76 -2.82 -28.76
CA GLU A 321 -7.72 -3.41 -29.69
C GLU A 321 -7.56 -2.82 -31.08
N ALA A 322 -7.58 -3.67 -32.11
CA ALA A 322 -7.60 -3.27 -33.51
C ALA A 322 -8.33 -4.30 -34.36
N SER A 323 -8.58 -3.95 -35.63
CA SER A 323 -9.05 -4.87 -36.65
C SER A 323 -7.89 -5.36 -37.49
N PHE A 324 -7.79 -6.67 -37.66
CA PHE A 324 -6.68 -7.35 -38.31
C PHE A 324 -7.19 -8.15 -39.50
N ASP A 325 -6.72 -7.81 -40.69
CA ASP A 325 -6.94 -8.65 -41.88
C ASP A 325 -6.04 -9.89 -41.78
N LEU A 326 -6.63 -11.06 -42.00
CA LEU A 326 -5.95 -12.35 -41.85
C LEU A 326 -5.53 -12.91 -43.21
N ILE A 327 -4.39 -13.59 -43.20
CA ILE A 327 -3.79 -14.29 -44.33
C ILE A 327 -4.02 -15.81 -44.23
N LYS A 328 -3.78 -16.52 -45.34
CA LYS A 328 -3.89 -17.97 -45.40
C LYS A 328 -2.70 -18.60 -44.67
N ALA A 329 -2.93 -19.45 -43.67
CA ALA A 329 -1.87 -20.09 -42.89
C ALA A 329 -1.67 -21.57 -43.26
N TRP A 330 -1.69 -21.87 -44.56
CA TRP A 330 -1.52 -23.22 -45.10
C TRP A 330 -0.75 -23.20 -46.41
N ASP A 331 -0.22 -24.36 -46.81
CA ASP A 331 0.44 -24.55 -48.10
C ASP A 331 -0.61 -24.53 -49.23
N VAL A 332 -0.51 -23.55 -50.12
CA VAL A 332 -1.43 -23.36 -51.25
C VAL A 332 -1.40 -24.55 -52.21
N SER A 333 -0.32 -25.33 -52.26
CA SER A 333 -0.22 -26.53 -53.11
C SER A 333 -1.12 -27.68 -52.66
N LEU A 334 -1.63 -27.64 -51.42
CA LEU A 334 -2.57 -28.63 -50.88
C LEU A 334 -4.05 -28.29 -51.18
N GLU A 335 -4.31 -27.12 -51.76
CA GLU A 335 -5.64 -26.70 -52.20
C GLU A 335 -6.21 -27.66 -53.27
N ASP A 336 -7.50 -27.93 -53.21
CA ASP A 336 -8.21 -28.88 -54.10
C ASP A 336 -9.67 -28.41 -54.24
N ILE A 337 -10.34 -28.85 -55.31
CA ILE A 337 -11.75 -28.56 -55.58
C ILE A 337 -12.69 -29.60 -54.98
N ASN A 338 -12.17 -30.73 -54.48
CA ASN A 338 -12.99 -31.76 -53.83
C ASN A 338 -13.35 -31.33 -52.40
N TYR A 339 -14.59 -30.88 -52.23
CA TYR A 339 -15.14 -30.43 -50.95
C TYR A 339 -15.04 -31.50 -49.84
N ASP A 340 -15.31 -32.77 -50.15
CA ASP A 340 -15.29 -33.87 -49.17
C ASP A 340 -13.88 -34.18 -48.65
N LYS A 341 -12.83 -33.71 -49.34
CA LYS A 341 -11.44 -33.82 -48.89
C LYS A 341 -11.18 -32.97 -47.64
N PHE A 342 -11.93 -31.90 -47.42
CA PHE A 342 -11.72 -30.94 -46.33
C PHE A 342 -12.71 -31.07 -45.17
N SER A 343 -13.41 -32.22 -45.10
CA SER A 343 -14.27 -32.59 -43.99
C SER A 343 -13.63 -33.68 -43.13
N SER A 344 -13.73 -33.49 -41.82
CA SER A 344 -13.15 -34.43 -40.85
C SER A 344 -13.95 -35.74 -40.78
N SER A 345 -15.23 -35.70 -41.14
CA SER A 345 -16.11 -36.87 -41.15
C SER A 345 -15.98 -37.72 -42.43
N THR A 346 -15.61 -37.12 -43.57
CA THR A 346 -15.53 -37.82 -44.86
C THR A 346 -14.12 -38.15 -45.33
N ASN A 347 -13.07 -37.51 -44.79
CA ASN A 347 -11.68 -37.77 -45.13
C ASN A 347 -10.90 -38.37 -43.95
N SER A 348 -10.50 -39.64 -44.05
CA SER A 348 -9.66 -40.31 -43.03
C SER A 348 -8.28 -39.67 -42.87
N ASP A 349 -7.77 -39.01 -43.91
CA ASP A 349 -6.49 -38.31 -43.92
C ASP A 349 -6.63 -36.80 -43.69
N PHE A 350 -7.77 -36.36 -43.13
CA PHE A 350 -8.05 -34.94 -42.87
C PHE A 350 -6.93 -34.22 -42.12
N TYR A 351 -6.22 -34.93 -41.23
CA TYR A 351 -5.10 -34.35 -40.46
C TYR A 351 -3.98 -33.75 -41.34
N GLN A 352 -3.85 -34.18 -42.60
CA GLN A 352 -2.87 -33.67 -43.57
C GLN A 352 -3.32 -32.35 -44.22
N VAL A 353 -4.63 -32.11 -44.29
CA VAL A 353 -5.25 -30.95 -44.96
C VAL A 353 -6.10 -30.09 -44.01
N LYS A 354 -6.03 -30.37 -42.70
CA LYS A 354 -6.90 -29.77 -41.66
C LYS A 354 -6.83 -28.25 -41.59
N ASP A 355 -5.72 -27.66 -42.04
CA ASP A 355 -5.48 -26.22 -41.99
C ASP A 355 -5.89 -25.52 -43.29
N VAL A 356 -6.01 -26.28 -44.39
CA VAL A 356 -6.35 -25.75 -45.73
C VAL A 356 -7.78 -25.19 -45.69
N TYR A 357 -7.91 -23.91 -46.08
CA TYR A 357 -9.14 -23.10 -45.99
C TYR A 357 -9.66 -22.80 -44.57
N ARG A 358 -9.05 -23.36 -43.53
CA ARG A 358 -9.54 -23.28 -42.14
C ARG A 358 -8.67 -22.44 -41.23
N LYS A 359 -7.36 -22.43 -41.44
CA LYS A 359 -6.40 -21.74 -40.57
C LYS A 359 -6.06 -20.36 -41.13
N TRP A 360 -6.43 -19.31 -40.41
CA TRP A 360 -6.20 -17.92 -40.82
C TRP A 360 -5.38 -17.20 -39.75
N CYS A 361 -4.27 -16.58 -40.13
CA CYS A 361 -3.33 -15.95 -39.18
C CYS A 361 -2.98 -14.52 -39.60
N LEU A 362 -2.34 -13.78 -38.71
CA LEU A 362 -1.87 -12.41 -38.96
C LEU A 362 -0.46 -12.36 -39.57
N ASN A 363 0.34 -13.41 -39.39
CA ASN A 363 1.79 -13.44 -39.67
C ASN A 363 2.62 -12.50 -38.79
N GLU A 364 2.34 -12.42 -37.48
CA GLU A 364 3.06 -11.53 -36.56
C GLU A 364 4.55 -11.86 -36.39
N ALA A 365 4.92 -13.13 -36.59
CA ALA A 365 6.28 -13.62 -36.41
C ALA A 365 7.06 -13.73 -37.73
N GLY A 366 6.38 -13.70 -38.87
CA GLY A 366 6.97 -14.00 -40.19
C GLY A 366 7.02 -15.48 -40.55
N ASP A 367 6.43 -16.36 -39.73
CA ASP A 367 6.42 -17.81 -39.95
C ASP A 367 5.78 -18.23 -41.30
N TYR A 368 4.93 -17.37 -41.88
CA TYR A 368 4.23 -17.61 -43.14
C TYR A 368 4.78 -16.77 -44.30
N SER A 369 5.92 -16.08 -44.11
CA SER A 369 6.49 -15.21 -45.12
C SER A 369 7.11 -15.96 -46.29
N ASP A 370 7.84 -17.04 -45.98
CA ASP A 370 8.56 -17.83 -46.98
C ASP A 370 7.74 -19.03 -47.48
N ALA A 371 8.31 -19.77 -48.43
CA ALA A 371 7.76 -21.04 -48.90
C ALA A 371 7.59 -22.04 -47.72
N PRO A 372 6.52 -22.85 -47.72
CA PRO A 372 5.54 -23.01 -48.80
C PRO A 372 4.39 -21.99 -48.80
N TYR A 373 4.28 -21.14 -47.78
CA TYR A 373 3.12 -20.26 -47.57
C TYR A 373 3.13 -19.03 -48.47
N ASN A 374 4.28 -18.36 -48.61
CA ASN A 374 4.50 -17.16 -49.43
C ASN A 374 3.49 -16.02 -49.18
N GLN A 375 3.21 -15.70 -47.90
CA GLN A 375 2.15 -14.75 -47.53
C GLN A 375 2.66 -13.31 -47.28
N GLY A 376 3.88 -13.01 -47.71
CA GLY A 376 4.48 -11.68 -47.57
C GLY A 376 5.10 -11.42 -46.19
N ASP A 377 5.55 -10.20 -45.95
CA ASP A 377 6.28 -9.84 -44.72
C ASP A 377 5.46 -10.04 -43.44
N ALA A 378 6.17 -10.12 -42.30
CA ALA A 378 5.55 -10.15 -40.99
C ALA A 378 4.70 -8.88 -40.74
N PHE A 379 3.56 -9.04 -40.05
CA PHE A 379 2.65 -7.93 -39.78
C PHE A 379 3.29 -6.83 -38.93
N ASP A 380 3.05 -5.56 -39.32
CA ASP A 380 3.60 -4.40 -38.62
C ASP A 380 2.66 -3.83 -37.56
N PHE A 381 2.99 -4.01 -36.28
CA PHE A 381 2.23 -3.44 -35.16
C PHE A 381 2.51 -1.95 -34.89
N SER A 382 3.39 -1.29 -35.65
CA SER A 382 3.84 0.07 -35.32
C SER A 382 2.70 1.09 -35.21
N ARG A 383 1.69 0.98 -36.07
CA ARG A 383 0.51 1.85 -36.07
C ARG A 383 -0.44 1.58 -34.90
N ILE A 384 -0.43 0.37 -34.36
CA ILE A 384 -1.30 -0.06 -33.26
C ILE A 384 -0.67 0.32 -31.92
N PHE A 385 0.63 0.07 -31.77
CA PHE A 385 1.37 0.41 -30.55
C PHE A 385 1.87 1.86 -30.50
N GLY A 386 1.82 2.57 -31.63
CA GLY A 386 2.27 3.95 -31.76
C GLY A 386 3.79 4.11 -31.87
N ASN A 387 4.55 3.02 -31.92
CA ASN A 387 5.99 3.02 -32.11
C ASN A 387 6.48 1.70 -32.74
N GLY A 388 7.71 1.68 -33.26
CA GLY A 388 8.34 0.50 -33.87
C GLY A 388 9.06 -0.42 -32.89
N ASN A 389 8.94 -0.22 -31.57
CA ASN A 389 9.69 -0.97 -30.56
C ASN A 389 8.91 -2.22 -30.10
N TYR A 390 8.74 -3.18 -31.00
CA TYR A 390 8.17 -4.49 -30.65
C TYR A 390 8.99 -5.62 -31.27
N ALA A 391 8.99 -6.77 -30.61
CA ALA A 391 9.60 -7.98 -31.12
C ALA A 391 8.64 -8.70 -32.09
N ARG A 392 9.19 -9.13 -33.23
CA ARG A 392 8.53 -10.09 -34.14
C ARG A 392 8.55 -11.46 -33.48
N ARG A 393 7.44 -11.82 -32.84
CA ARG A 393 7.25 -13.08 -32.12
C ARG A 393 5.78 -13.42 -32.14
N ARG A 394 5.46 -14.70 -31.97
CA ARG A 394 4.07 -15.13 -31.86
C ARG A 394 3.37 -14.47 -30.68
N ARG A 395 2.12 -14.06 -30.90
CA ARG A 395 1.23 -13.44 -29.91
C ARG A 395 -0.09 -14.18 -29.94
N ARG A 396 -1.08 -13.79 -29.13
CA ARG A 396 -2.43 -14.35 -29.27
C ARG A 396 -3.46 -13.23 -29.25
N PHE A 397 -4.56 -13.47 -29.95
CA PHE A 397 -5.73 -12.60 -29.84
C PHE A 397 -6.37 -12.74 -28.45
N ARG A 398 -6.72 -11.60 -27.88
CA ARG A 398 -7.52 -11.46 -26.67
C ARG A 398 -8.91 -10.93 -27.05
N PRO A 399 -9.93 -11.16 -26.21
CA PRO A 399 -11.24 -10.56 -26.41
C PRO A 399 -11.16 -9.04 -26.57
N THR A 400 -12.09 -8.46 -27.30
CA THR A 400 -12.23 -7.02 -27.53
C THR A 400 -12.40 -6.27 -26.21
N LEU A 401 -11.87 -5.04 -26.16
CA LEU A 401 -12.16 -4.05 -25.14
C LEU A 401 -13.54 -3.41 -25.37
N THR A 402 -14.02 -3.36 -26.62
CA THR A 402 -15.39 -2.95 -26.93
C THR A 402 -16.40 -3.85 -26.21
N THR A 403 -17.41 -3.20 -25.64
CA THR A 403 -18.46 -3.83 -24.84
C THR A 403 -19.85 -3.62 -25.45
N ASP A 404 -20.80 -4.45 -25.04
CA ASP A 404 -22.23 -4.19 -25.21
C ASP A 404 -22.75 -3.15 -24.20
N LYS A 405 -24.04 -2.79 -24.29
CA LYS A 405 -24.70 -1.86 -23.35
C LYS A 405 -24.61 -2.27 -21.88
N GLN A 406 -24.43 -3.56 -21.61
CA GLN A 406 -24.28 -4.10 -20.26
C GLN A 406 -22.82 -4.06 -19.77
N GLY A 407 -21.89 -3.54 -20.58
CA GLY A 407 -20.46 -3.47 -20.25
C GLY A 407 -19.74 -4.81 -20.41
N LYS A 408 -20.34 -5.80 -21.09
CA LYS A 408 -19.72 -7.10 -21.35
C LYS A 408 -18.95 -7.03 -22.67
N SER A 409 -17.70 -7.52 -22.67
CA SER A 409 -16.89 -7.63 -23.89
C SER A 409 -17.63 -8.38 -25.00
N LEU A 410 -17.53 -7.88 -26.23
CA LEU A 410 -18.07 -8.55 -27.43
C LEU A 410 -17.34 -9.86 -27.78
N GLY A 411 -16.29 -10.22 -27.03
CA GLY A 411 -15.53 -11.44 -27.25
C GLY A 411 -14.59 -11.28 -28.44
N TYR A 412 -14.72 -12.15 -29.44
CA TYR A 412 -13.93 -12.08 -30.67
C TYR A 412 -14.87 -11.74 -31.82
N PHE A 413 -14.67 -10.59 -32.48
CA PHE A 413 -15.56 -10.15 -33.55
C PHE A 413 -14.95 -10.50 -34.92
N LEU A 414 -15.36 -11.65 -35.46
CA LEU A 414 -14.88 -12.15 -36.75
C LEU A 414 -15.82 -11.70 -37.88
N GLN A 415 -15.22 -11.16 -38.94
CA GLN A 415 -15.91 -10.82 -40.18
C GLN A 415 -15.32 -11.57 -41.36
N VAL A 416 -16.18 -11.95 -42.29
CA VAL A 416 -15.86 -12.64 -43.54
C VAL A 416 -16.24 -11.75 -44.71
N SER A 417 -15.46 -11.81 -45.79
CA SER A 417 -15.78 -11.22 -47.08
C SER A 417 -15.75 -12.29 -48.16
N PHE A 418 -16.86 -12.42 -48.88
CA PHE A 418 -17.01 -13.33 -50.03
C PHE A 418 -16.70 -12.65 -51.37
N ASN A 419 -16.26 -11.37 -51.36
CA ASN A 419 -16.03 -10.56 -52.55
C ASN A 419 -14.76 -9.71 -52.44
N ASN A 420 -13.70 -10.31 -51.92
CA ASN A 420 -12.35 -9.75 -51.86
C ASN A 420 -12.26 -8.42 -51.07
N GLY A 421 -13.00 -8.33 -49.96
CA GLY A 421 -12.94 -7.21 -49.02
C GLY A 421 -13.85 -6.02 -49.35
N LEU A 422 -14.67 -6.11 -50.42
CA LEU A 422 -15.60 -5.04 -50.78
C LEU A 422 -16.72 -4.88 -49.74
N TYR A 423 -17.26 -6.00 -49.26
CA TYR A 423 -18.28 -6.05 -48.22
C TYR A 423 -17.87 -7.06 -47.15
N TRP A 424 -18.24 -6.76 -45.90
CA TRP A 424 -17.89 -7.54 -44.72
C TRP A 424 -19.15 -7.93 -43.96
N TRP A 425 -19.29 -9.20 -43.65
CA TRP A 425 -20.38 -9.76 -42.87
C TRP A 425 -19.83 -10.37 -41.60
N GLN A 426 -20.61 -10.34 -40.52
CA GLN A 426 -20.24 -11.07 -39.31
C GLN A 426 -20.25 -12.58 -39.59
N TYR A 427 -19.17 -13.27 -39.22
CA TYR A 427 -19.09 -14.72 -39.34
C TYR A 427 -19.83 -15.38 -38.16
N LEU A 428 -20.88 -16.15 -38.46
CA LEU A 428 -21.77 -16.73 -37.45
C LEU A 428 -21.52 -18.22 -37.17
N HIS A 429 -20.61 -18.86 -37.92
CA HIS A 429 -20.25 -20.26 -37.69
C HIS A 429 -19.17 -20.41 -36.62
N ALA A 430 -18.97 -21.64 -36.16
CA ALA A 430 -18.02 -21.94 -35.10
C ALA A 430 -16.56 -21.76 -35.56
N PHE A 431 -15.76 -21.11 -34.71
CA PHE A 431 -14.32 -20.97 -34.90
C PHE A 431 -13.61 -20.99 -33.54
N ASN A 432 -12.33 -21.35 -33.56
CA ASN A 432 -11.46 -21.33 -32.38
C ASN A 432 -10.37 -20.28 -32.58
N ILE A 433 -9.99 -19.60 -31.51
CA ILE A 433 -8.80 -18.73 -31.50
C ILE A 433 -7.57 -19.56 -31.18
N LEU A 434 -6.50 -19.38 -31.95
CA LEU A 434 -5.23 -20.05 -31.71
C LEU A 434 -4.59 -19.50 -30.43
N LEU A 435 -4.06 -20.39 -29.60
CA LEU A 435 -3.51 -20.02 -28.28
C LEU A 435 -2.05 -19.56 -28.35
N ASP A 436 -1.36 -19.96 -29.41
CA ASP A 436 0.08 -19.79 -29.61
C ASP A 436 0.42 -18.77 -30.69
N GLU A 437 -0.53 -18.32 -31.51
CA GLU A 437 -0.35 -17.31 -32.56
C GLU A 437 -1.60 -16.42 -32.74
N CYS A 438 -1.45 -15.27 -33.39
CA CYS A 438 -2.55 -14.39 -33.75
C CYS A 438 -3.29 -14.97 -34.95
N GLY A 439 -4.13 -15.97 -34.71
CA GLY A 439 -4.95 -16.58 -35.73
C GLY A 439 -6.20 -17.27 -35.19
N LEU A 440 -6.93 -17.86 -36.12
CA LEU A 440 -8.14 -18.62 -35.86
C LEU A 440 -8.20 -19.88 -36.73
N TRP A 441 -9.04 -20.81 -36.29
CA TRP A 441 -9.32 -22.04 -37.01
C TRP A 441 -10.83 -22.28 -37.10
N LEU A 442 -11.36 -22.41 -38.31
CA LEU A 442 -12.78 -22.65 -38.57
C LEU A 442 -13.16 -24.08 -38.17
N SER A 443 -14.08 -24.25 -37.22
CA SER A 443 -14.28 -25.52 -36.50
C SER A 443 -15.45 -26.37 -36.96
N SER A 444 -16.25 -25.91 -37.91
CA SER A 444 -17.31 -26.70 -38.53
C SER A 444 -16.76 -27.94 -39.23
N ASP A 445 -17.42 -29.10 -39.16
CA ASP A 445 -16.96 -30.30 -39.88
C ASP A 445 -16.83 -30.05 -41.39
N GLN A 446 -17.74 -29.28 -41.96
CA GLN A 446 -17.72 -28.80 -43.33
C GLN A 446 -17.81 -27.26 -43.35
N LEU A 447 -17.08 -26.62 -44.26
CA LEU A 447 -17.20 -25.18 -44.50
C LEU A 447 -18.55 -24.89 -45.15
N ASP A 448 -19.25 -23.82 -44.77
CA ASP A 448 -20.49 -23.47 -45.45
C ASP A 448 -20.27 -23.18 -46.95
N VAL A 449 -21.32 -23.37 -47.75
CA VAL A 449 -21.24 -23.31 -49.22
C VAL A 449 -20.70 -21.96 -49.70
N ASP A 450 -21.08 -20.86 -49.06
CA ASP A 450 -20.65 -19.52 -49.46
C ASP A 450 -19.16 -19.32 -49.18
N THR A 451 -18.69 -19.72 -48.00
CA THR A 451 -17.26 -19.74 -47.65
C THR A 451 -16.47 -20.61 -48.61
N TRP A 452 -16.94 -21.83 -48.92
CA TRP A 452 -16.28 -22.73 -49.85
C TRP A 452 -16.18 -22.16 -51.27
N VAL A 453 -17.28 -21.67 -51.82
CA VAL A 453 -17.32 -21.08 -53.17
C VAL A 453 -16.42 -19.85 -53.26
N ALA A 454 -16.41 -18.99 -52.23
CA ALA A 454 -15.53 -17.84 -52.18
C ALA A 454 -14.04 -18.23 -52.06
N ALA A 455 -13.74 -19.31 -51.32
CA ALA A 455 -12.38 -19.85 -51.20
C ALA A 455 -11.85 -20.32 -52.55
N LEU A 456 -12.64 -21.12 -53.28
CA LEU A 456 -12.28 -21.62 -54.63
C LEU A 456 -12.11 -20.50 -55.65
N LYS A 457 -12.88 -19.41 -55.51
CA LYS A 457 -12.74 -18.21 -56.35
C LYS A 457 -11.54 -17.33 -55.96
N GLY A 458 -10.85 -17.63 -54.86
CA GLY A 458 -9.73 -16.84 -54.35
C GLY A 458 -10.14 -15.45 -53.81
N VAL A 459 -11.43 -15.24 -53.54
CA VAL A 459 -11.98 -13.95 -53.08
C VAL A 459 -12.35 -13.94 -51.60
N LEU A 460 -12.21 -15.08 -50.91
CA LEU A 460 -12.48 -15.20 -49.48
C LEU A 460 -11.43 -14.43 -48.67
N LYS A 461 -11.89 -13.56 -47.76
CA LYS A 461 -11.06 -12.85 -46.79
C LYS A 461 -11.69 -12.95 -45.41
N PHE A 462 -10.85 -12.98 -44.38
CA PHE A 462 -11.27 -12.83 -42.99
C PHE A 462 -10.57 -11.64 -42.37
N ARG A 463 -11.28 -10.95 -41.50
CA ARG A 463 -10.69 -9.97 -40.59
C ARG A 463 -11.29 -10.14 -39.21
N ILE A 464 -10.49 -9.93 -38.18
CA ILE A 464 -10.90 -10.09 -36.80
C ILE A 464 -10.65 -8.80 -36.04
N THR A 465 -11.64 -8.35 -35.28
CA THR A 465 -11.45 -7.30 -34.27
C THR A 465 -11.24 -7.97 -32.93
N ALA A 466 -10.06 -7.72 -32.35
CA ALA A 466 -9.58 -8.36 -31.13
C ALA A 466 -8.53 -7.46 -30.47
N SER A 467 -8.12 -7.83 -29.25
CA SER A 467 -7.04 -7.15 -28.55
C SER A 467 -5.72 -7.92 -28.61
N VAL A 468 -4.62 -7.19 -28.64
CA VAL A 468 -3.26 -7.73 -28.61
C VAL A 468 -2.44 -7.07 -27.50
N ILE A 469 -1.55 -7.84 -26.89
CA ILE A 469 -0.67 -7.37 -25.83
C ILE A 469 0.65 -6.91 -26.47
N SER A 470 1.07 -5.68 -26.17
CA SER A 470 2.36 -5.11 -26.56
C SER A 470 3.51 -5.71 -25.75
N ASP A 471 4.75 -5.55 -26.23
CA ASP A 471 5.94 -5.85 -25.42
C ASP A 471 6.28 -4.75 -24.42
N GLU A 472 5.69 -3.57 -24.60
CA GLU A 472 5.89 -2.45 -23.68
C GLU A 472 4.95 -2.54 -22.48
N ARG A 473 5.52 -2.29 -21.30
CA ARG A 473 4.76 -2.00 -20.09
C ARG A 473 4.43 -0.52 -20.01
N LEU A 474 3.32 -0.21 -19.37
CA LEU A 474 3.12 1.12 -18.83
C LEU A 474 4.28 1.43 -17.88
N THR A 475 5.09 2.43 -18.18
CA THR A 475 6.33 2.70 -17.44
C THR A 475 6.46 4.19 -17.15
N CYS A 476 6.91 4.54 -15.95
CA CYS A 476 7.33 5.90 -15.63
C CYS A 476 8.66 5.87 -14.88
N ILE A 477 9.41 6.98 -14.94
CA ILE A 477 10.68 7.13 -14.25
C ILE A 477 10.64 8.43 -13.46
N VAL A 478 10.91 8.35 -12.17
CA VAL A 478 11.06 9.52 -11.29
C VAL A 478 12.40 9.42 -10.58
N SER A 479 13.08 10.53 -10.36
CA SER A 479 14.35 10.56 -9.63
C SER A 479 14.31 11.66 -8.57
N ASP A 480 14.87 11.39 -7.39
CA ASP A 480 14.95 12.35 -6.28
C ASP A 480 16.19 13.28 -6.37
N GLY A 481 16.95 13.15 -7.46
CA GLY A 481 18.19 13.87 -7.71
C GLY A 481 18.61 13.84 -9.18
N SER A 482 19.81 14.32 -9.47
CA SER A 482 20.32 14.44 -10.85
C SER A 482 20.93 13.13 -11.34
N VAL A 483 20.33 12.52 -12.36
CA VAL A 483 20.68 11.18 -12.89
C VAL A 483 21.91 11.19 -13.80
N ASN A 484 22.32 12.36 -14.30
CA ASN A 484 23.46 12.51 -15.23
C ASN A 484 24.60 13.32 -14.58
N SER A 485 24.96 12.97 -13.34
CA SER A 485 26.04 13.63 -12.59
C SER A 485 27.07 12.61 -12.12
N THR A 486 28.14 13.05 -11.46
CA THR A 486 29.13 12.16 -10.83
C THR A 486 28.60 11.47 -9.57
N VAL A 487 27.36 11.78 -9.17
CA VAL A 487 26.70 11.19 -7.99
C VAL A 487 26.23 9.77 -8.32
N PRO A 488 26.47 8.78 -7.45
CA PRO A 488 25.98 7.42 -7.67
C PRO A 488 24.44 7.38 -7.72
N VAL A 489 23.92 6.64 -8.70
CA VAL A 489 22.47 6.42 -8.87
C VAL A 489 22.12 4.99 -8.46
N VAL A 490 21.13 4.84 -7.59
CA VAL A 490 20.54 3.54 -7.22
C VAL A 490 19.17 3.43 -7.86
N GLU A 491 18.98 2.42 -8.70
CA GLU A 491 17.71 2.15 -9.37
C GLU A 491 16.80 1.25 -8.54
N HIS A 492 15.54 1.65 -8.41
CA HIS A 492 14.48 0.89 -7.75
C HIS A 492 13.40 0.55 -8.76
N ILE A 493 13.27 -0.73 -9.10
CA ILE A 493 12.22 -1.20 -10.01
C ILE A 493 11.01 -1.62 -9.17
N ILE A 494 9.86 -1.00 -9.45
CA ILE A 494 8.60 -1.24 -8.73
C ILE A 494 7.55 -1.72 -9.74
N THR A 495 7.25 -3.01 -9.71
CA THR A 495 6.33 -3.66 -10.65
C THR A 495 4.92 -3.80 -10.06
N LEU A 496 3.93 -3.15 -10.69
CA LEU A 496 2.56 -2.94 -10.21
C LEU A 496 1.49 -3.28 -11.28
N PRO A 497 1.56 -4.43 -11.98
CA PRO A 497 0.72 -4.73 -13.14
C PRO A 497 -0.77 -4.89 -12.81
N ARG A 498 -1.08 -5.21 -11.55
CA ARG A 498 -2.48 -5.33 -11.10
C ARG A 498 -3.15 -3.96 -10.89
N GLN A 499 -2.35 -2.92 -10.62
CA GLN A 499 -2.83 -1.60 -10.17
C GLN A 499 -2.87 -0.54 -11.27
N PHE A 500 -1.92 -0.60 -12.21
CA PHE A 500 -1.79 0.39 -13.27
C PHE A 500 -1.83 -0.32 -14.61
N LYS A 501 -2.84 0.00 -15.41
CA LYS A 501 -3.12 -0.65 -16.68
C LYS A 501 -3.15 0.37 -17.80
N TYR A 502 -2.84 -0.11 -19.00
CA TYR A 502 -3.02 0.66 -20.22
C TYR A 502 -3.73 -0.22 -21.24
N ARG A 503 -4.96 0.16 -21.59
CA ARG A 503 -5.80 -0.55 -22.56
C ARG A 503 -6.54 0.47 -23.39
N LYS A 504 -6.45 0.34 -24.72
CA LYS A 504 -7.04 1.32 -25.63
C LYS A 504 -7.61 0.65 -26.87
N VAL A 505 -8.74 1.14 -27.36
CA VAL A 505 -9.27 0.88 -28.69
C VAL A 505 -8.48 1.75 -29.67
N SER A 506 -7.64 1.11 -30.48
CA SER A 506 -6.83 1.81 -31.49
C SER A 506 -7.73 2.41 -32.56
N ASN A 507 -7.29 3.50 -33.20
CA ASN A 507 -7.92 4.05 -34.40
C ASN A 507 -7.95 3.06 -35.58
N GLN A 508 -7.26 1.92 -35.48
CA GLN A 508 -7.31 0.82 -36.43
C GLN A 508 -8.44 -0.20 -36.13
N SER A 509 -9.19 -0.05 -35.03
CA SER A 509 -10.39 -0.85 -34.75
C SER A 509 -11.56 -0.33 -35.57
N ILE A 510 -12.42 -1.23 -36.06
CA ILE A 510 -13.69 -0.86 -36.70
C ILE A 510 -14.67 -0.24 -35.69
N PHE A 511 -14.45 -0.46 -34.40
CA PHE A 511 -15.26 0.11 -33.32
C PHE A 511 -14.72 1.46 -32.84
N ALA A 512 -13.56 1.91 -33.37
CA ALA A 512 -13.01 3.20 -33.02
C ALA A 512 -13.96 4.32 -33.46
N ASN A 513 -14.42 5.12 -32.50
CA ASN A 513 -15.39 6.20 -32.72
C ASN A 513 -16.71 5.73 -33.39
N SER A 514 -17.08 4.46 -33.24
CA SER A 514 -18.36 3.96 -33.75
C SER A 514 -19.52 4.66 -33.04
N SER A 515 -20.50 5.12 -33.83
CA SER A 515 -21.76 5.66 -33.33
C SER A 515 -22.87 4.60 -33.28
N ASP A 516 -22.51 3.31 -33.28
CA ASP A 516 -23.47 2.23 -33.18
C ASP A 516 -24.13 2.24 -31.80
N ASP A 517 -25.42 2.55 -31.79
CA ASP A 517 -26.25 2.60 -30.59
C ASP A 517 -26.31 1.26 -29.85
N ALA A 518 -25.87 0.13 -30.41
CA ALA A 518 -25.81 -1.16 -29.72
C ALA A 518 -24.58 -1.32 -28.80
N LEU A 519 -23.55 -0.49 -28.97
CA LEU A 519 -22.30 -0.57 -28.22
C LEU A 519 -22.39 0.14 -26.87
N GLY A 520 -21.66 -0.38 -25.88
CA GLY A 520 -21.43 0.27 -24.60
C GLY A 520 -20.11 1.03 -24.55
N ALA A 521 -19.77 1.53 -23.36
CA ALA A 521 -18.46 2.15 -23.11
C ALA A 521 -17.37 1.07 -23.14
N ALA A 522 -16.37 1.24 -24.00
CA ALA A 522 -15.24 0.32 -24.07
C ALA A 522 -14.47 0.26 -22.74
N ASP A 523 -13.89 -0.90 -22.42
CA ASP A 523 -13.00 -1.12 -21.26
C ASP A 523 -11.62 -0.48 -21.49
N GLU A 524 -11.60 0.82 -21.77
CA GLU A 524 -10.39 1.62 -21.90
C GLU A 524 -9.91 2.11 -20.54
N VAL A 525 -8.60 2.03 -20.32
CA VAL A 525 -7.94 2.51 -19.12
C VAL A 525 -6.59 3.08 -19.52
N ASP A 526 -6.29 4.31 -19.10
CA ASP A 526 -4.97 4.91 -19.22
C ASP A 526 -4.51 5.42 -17.84
N ASP A 527 -3.73 4.58 -17.15
CA ASP A 527 -3.20 4.91 -15.83
C ASP A 527 -1.83 5.60 -15.87
N THR A 528 -1.42 6.20 -17.00
CA THR A 528 -0.09 6.84 -17.14
C THR A 528 0.17 7.89 -16.07
N ASP A 529 -0.73 8.86 -15.92
CA ASP A 529 -0.58 9.93 -14.92
C ASP A 529 -0.69 9.38 -13.50
N ALA A 530 -1.58 8.40 -13.28
CA ALA A 530 -1.76 7.77 -11.98
C ALA A 530 -0.51 7.00 -11.52
N LEU A 531 0.16 6.28 -12.44
CA LEU A 531 1.41 5.59 -12.16
C LEU A 531 2.52 6.61 -11.85
N TYR A 532 2.60 7.69 -12.64
CA TYR A 532 3.58 8.76 -12.41
C TYR A 532 3.42 9.38 -11.02
N GLU A 533 2.21 9.81 -10.65
CA GLU A 533 1.93 10.40 -9.34
C GLU A 533 2.18 9.41 -8.20
N PHE A 534 1.84 8.12 -8.37
CA PHE A 534 2.14 7.09 -7.39
C PHE A 534 3.65 6.95 -7.15
N ILE A 535 4.44 6.86 -8.22
CA ILE A 535 5.89 6.69 -8.11
C ILE A 535 6.56 7.96 -7.61
N ARG A 536 6.06 9.13 -8.00
CA ARG A 536 6.50 10.43 -7.48
C ARG A 536 6.28 10.52 -5.98
N HIS A 537 5.07 10.25 -5.52
CA HIS A 537 4.76 10.26 -4.10
C HIS A 537 5.63 9.23 -3.33
N ARG A 538 5.86 8.04 -3.91
CA ARG A 538 6.76 7.05 -3.31
C ARG A 538 8.21 7.54 -3.24
N ALA A 539 8.70 8.24 -4.26
CA ALA A 539 10.02 8.85 -4.25
C ALA A 539 10.13 9.95 -3.18
N GLU A 540 9.10 10.78 -3.02
CA GLU A 540 9.02 11.82 -1.98
C GLU A 540 9.02 11.20 -0.56
N VAL A 541 8.23 10.15 -0.32
CA VAL A 541 8.20 9.44 0.99
C VAL A 541 9.52 8.71 1.27
N SER A 542 10.17 8.22 0.22
CA SER A 542 11.44 7.48 0.31
C SER A 542 12.65 8.41 0.30
N ALA A 543 12.46 9.74 0.32
CA ALA A 543 13.53 10.72 0.32
C ALA A 543 14.57 10.35 1.38
N GLY A 544 15.81 10.15 0.90
CA GLY A 544 16.91 9.64 1.70
C GLY A 544 17.12 10.45 2.98
N THR A 545 17.41 9.76 4.07
CA THR A 545 17.87 10.41 5.30
C THR A 545 19.22 11.08 5.02
N VAL A 546 19.22 12.42 5.01
CA VAL A 546 20.42 13.23 4.78
C VAL A 546 21.34 13.17 5.99
N GLU A 547 20.75 13.26 7.17
CA GLU A 547 21.46 13.34 8.44
C GLU A 547 20.62 12.65 9.52
N THR A 548 21.29 11.85 10.35
CA THR A 548 20.73 11.34 11.60
C THR A 548 21.46 12.00 12.75
N VAL A 549 20.71 12.53 13.71
CA VAL A 549 21.26 13.17 14.90
C VAL A 549 20.69 12.46 16.13
N ASP A 550 21.57 12.02 17.01
CA ASP A 550 21.22 11.53 18.33
C ASP A 550 21.49 12.65 19.34
N ILE A 551 20.47 13.04 20.09
CA ILE A 551 20.51 14.11 21.09
C ILE A 551 20.16 13.53 22.45
N GLN A 552 20.92 13.90 23.48
CA GLN A 552 20.55 13.66 24.87
C GLN A 552 20.17 14.99 25.51
N THR A 553 19.03 15.04 26.20
CA THR A 553 18.61 16.17 27.03
C THR A 553 19.22 16.08 28.43
N PRO A 554 19.37 17.20 29.17
CA PRO A 554 19.92 17.18 30.52
C PRO A 554 18.94 16.71 31.60
N PHE A 555 17.68 16.44 31.24
CA PHE A 555 16.60 16.02 32.15
C PHE A 555 15.60 15.11 31.40
N LEU A 556 14.71 14.45 32.14
CA LEU A 556 13.59 13.69 31.57
C LEU A 556 12.52 14.61 30.98
N ALA A 557 12.37 14.57 29.66
CA ALA A 557 11.38 15.35 28.92
C ALA A 557 10.25 14.46 28.41
N PHE A 558 9.04 14.67 28.95
CA PHE A 558 7.86 13.85 28.64
C PHE A 558 7.02 14.35 27.47
N ASP A 559 7.25 15.60 27.09
CA ASP A 559 6.46 16.33 26.11
C ASP A 559 6.90 16.03 24.68
N TYR A 560 8.14 15.61 24.42
CA TYR A 560 8.59 15.19 23.07
C TYR A 560 7.83 13.97 22.54
N ARG A 561 7.49 14.03 21.25
CA ARG A 561 6.75 12.97 20.55
C ARG A 561 7.40 12.63 19.22
N VAL A 562 7.23 11.37 18.81
CA VAL A 562 7.55 10.95 17.44
C VAL A 562 6.67 11.74 16.46
N GLY A 563 7.31 12.28 15.43
CA GLY A 563 6.72 13.16 14.43
C GLY A 563 6.89 14.66 14.69
N ASP A 564 7.31 15.08 15.89
CA ASP A 564 7.57 16.49 16.19
C ASP A 564 8.66 17.05 15.24
N ILE A 565 8.43 18.27 14.75
CA ILE A 565 9.35 19.00 13.87
C ILE A 565 10.31 19.78 14.76
N VAL A 566 11.61 19.60 14.55
CA VAL A 566 12.64 20.23 15.37
C VAL A 566 13.07 21.56 14.75
N SER A 567 13.02 22.62 15.55
CA SER A 567 13.59 23.93 15.25
C SER A 567 14.59 24.36 16.32
N THR A 568 15.36 25.40 16.03
CA THR A 568 16.27 26.06 16.98
C THR A 568 15.84 27.52 17.16
N SER A 569 15.91 28.06 18.37
CA SER A 569 15.64 29.47 18.60
C SER A 569 16.70 30.36 17.92
N PRO A 570 16.41 31.65 17.63
CA PRO A 570 17.37 32.56 17.01
C PRO A 570 18.65 32.78 17.83
N GLU A 571 18.54 32.68 19.16
CA GLU A 571 19.65 32.83 20.11
C GLU A 571 20.47 31.54 20.28
N SER A 572 19.92 30.38 19.90
CA SER A 572 20.59 29.09 19.97
C SER A 572 21.66 28.96 18.89
N ARG A 573 22.69 28.17 19.20
CA ARG A 573 23.61 27.67 18.18
C ARG A 573 22.84 26.75 17.23
N ASP A 574 22.95 27.04 15.94
CA ASP A 574 22.21 26.32 14.91
C ASP A 574 22.95 25.06 14.48
N TRP A 575 22.77 23.98 15.23
CA TRP A 575 23.35 22.67 14.91
C TRP A 575 22.46 21.80 14.04
N LEU A 576 21.15 22.09 14.00
CA LEU A 576 20.13 21.21 13.41
C LEU A 576 19.49 21.79 12.17
N ALA A 577 19.42 23.12 12.05
CA ALA A 577 19.05 23.77 10.81
C ALA A 577 20.35 24.17 10.09
N CYS A 578 20.67 23.52 8.97
CA CYS A 578 21.53 24.24 8.03
C CYS A 578 20.68 25.40 7.51
N ARG A 579 20.91 26.62 7.99
CA ARG A 579 20.26 27.84 7.45
C ARG A 579 20.39 27.96 5.93
N SER A 580 21.37 27.27 5.33
CA SER A 580 21.58 27.19 3.88
C SER A 580 20.66 26.21 3.13
N ASP A 581 19.93 25.31 3.80
CA ASP A 581 19.07 24.30 3.17
C ASP A 581 17.66 24.32 3.77
N ASN A 582 16.88 25.30 3.31
CA ASN A 582 15.47 25.49 3.66
C ASN A 582 14.53 24.41 3.09
N ARG A 583 15.05 23.48 2.29
CA ARG A 583 14.28 22.36 1.71
C ARG A 583 14.35 21.11 2.57
N SER A 584 14.98 21.18 3.73
CA SER A 584 15.11 20.04 4.62
C SER A 584 14.41 20.28 5.95
N ARG A 585 13.80 19.23 6.48
CA ARG A 585 13.12 19.25 7.79
C ARG A 585 13.69 18.18 8.68
N SER A 586 13.99 18.57 9.92
CA SER A 586 14.43 17.68 11.00
C SER A 586 13.21 17.26 11.81
N ARG A 587 13.04 15.95 12.03
CA ARG A 587 11.92 15.40 12.81
C ARG A 587 12.38 14.34 13.80
N ILE A 588 11.69 14.26 14.93
CA ILE A 588 11.93 13.22 15.92
C ILE A 588 11.32 11.90 15.42
N VAL A 589 12.14 10.86 15.28
CA VAL A 589 11.71 9.51 14.90
C VAL A 589 11.71 8.52 16.07
N ARG A 590 12.43 8.83 17.15
CA ARG A 590 12.42 8.04 18.39
C ARG A 590 12.64 8.94 19.59
N VAL A 591 11.89 8.68 20.66
CA VAL A 591 12.07 9.31 21.98
C VAL A 591 12.33 8.20 22.98
N GLN A 592 13.43 8.28 23.72
CA GLN A 592 13.79 7.31 24.75
C GLN A 592 14.00 8.05 26.06
N MET A 593 13.11 7.84 27.01
CA MET A 593 13.17 8.36 28.37
C MET A 593 13.96 7.36 29.22
N ASP A 594 15.15 7.75 29.66
CA ASP A 594 16.04 6.93 30.48
C ASP A 594 15.92 7.38 31.93
N PHE A 595 15.20 6.59 32.73
CA PHE A 595 14.88 6.92 34.12
C PHE A 595 16.08 6.70 35.05
N GLU A 596 16.99 5.79 34.71
CA GLU A 596 18.22 5.58 35.48
C GLU A 596 19.18 6.77 35.33
N LYS A 597 19.34 7.26 34.09
CA LYS A 597 20.22 8.41 33.80
C LYS A 597 19.54 9.77 33.92
N GLN A 598 18.23 9.80 34.20
CA GLN A 598 17.42 11.01 34.29
C GLN A 598 17.55 11.90 33.04
N CYS A 599 17.55 11.30 31.86
CA CYS A 599 17.70 12.01 30.59
C CYS A 599 16.72 11.52 29.52
N THR A 600 16.58 12.26 28.43
CA THR A 600 15.82 11.84 27.26
C THR A 600 16.72 11.83 26.03
N ASN A 601 16.80 10.68 25.38
CA ASN A 601 17.53 10.47 24.15
C ASN A 601 16.56 10.58 22.97
N LEU A 602 16.85 11.47 22.04
CA LEU A 602 16.06 11.74 20.84
C LEU A 602 16.86 11.27 19.63
N LYS A 603 16.24 10.48 18.77
CA LYS A 603 16.76 10.24 17.43
C LYS A 603 16.02 11.14 16.45
N ILE A 604 16.76 11.99 15.77
CA ILE A 604 16.25 12.95 14.81
C ILE A 604 16.74 12.57 13.42
N VAL A 605 15.82 12.60 12.47
CA VAL A 605 16.13 12.37 11.06
C VAL A 605 15.84 13.64 10.30
N ARG A 606 16.81 14.06 9.49
CA ARG A 606 16.68 15.17 8.56
C ARG A 606 16.49 14.63 7.16
N GLN A 607 15.40 15.05 6.52
CA GLN A 607 15.04 14.65 5.16
C GLN A 607 14.77 15.89 4.31
N ARG A 608 15.01 15.79 3.01
CA ARG A 608 14.56 16.80 2.05
C ARG A 608 13.06 16.63 1.83
N SER A 609 12.32 17.73 1.94
CA SER A 609 10.89 17.84 1.66
C SER A 609 10.64 18.20 0.21
#